data_AF-A0A967TKC7-F1
#
_entry.id   AF-A0A967TKC7-F1
#
_cell.length_a   1.000
_cell.length_b   1.000
_cell.length_c   1.000
_cell.angle_alpha   90.00
_cell.angle_beta   90.00
_cell.angle_gamma   90.00
#
_symmetry.space_group_name_H-M   'P 1'
#
loop_
_entity.id
_entity.type
_entity.pdbx_description
1 polymer ?
#
loop_
_entity_poly.entity_id
_entity_poly.type
_entity_poly.pdbx_seq_one_letter_code
_entity_poly.pdbx_strand_id
1 'polypeptide(L)' 'MSNRQLIRPDLDDIRQAPAGGGRRKTPPPESTAAEAFYYIKQMNSGTPMVVVLNDGEQLQGVIEWYDRICIK' A
#
# COMPACT_ATOMS: atom_id res chain seq x y z
N MET A 1 7.23 11.13 -39.05
CA MET A 1 7.81 11.61 -37.77
C MET A 1 6.72 12.41 -37.07
N SER A 2 6.12 11.90 -36.00
CA SER A 2 4.92 12.48 -35.39
C SER A 2 5.28 13.41 -34.24
N ASN A 3 4.90 14.68 -34.34
CA ASN A 3 5.19 15.74 -33.39
C ASN A 3 4.31 15.56 -32.14
N ARG A 4 4.91 15.14 -31.02
CA ARG A 4 4.23 15.11 -29.71
C ARG A 4 4.28 16.50 -29.09
N GLN A 5 3.28 17.32 -29.39
CA GLN A 5 3.06 18.57 -28.67
C GLN A 5 2.63 18.26 -27.23
N LEU A 6 3.36 18.79 -26.26
CA LEU A 6 2.96 18.81 -24.85
C LEU A 6 1.76 19.76 -24.73
N ILE A 7 0.57 19.21 -24.49
CA ILE A 7 -0.60 19.99 -24.10
C ILE A 7 -0.30 20.57 -22.72
N ARG A 8 0.01 21.86 -22.66
CA ARG A 8 0.09 22.62 -21.41
C ARG A 8 -1.31 23.15 -21.15
N PRO A 9 -2.11 22.56 -20.25
CA PRO A 9 -3.35 23.21 -19.84
C PRO A 9 -2.99 24.57 -19.24
N ASP A 10 -3.76 25.59 -19.64
CA ASP A 10 -3.59 26.96 -19.18
C ASP A 10 -3.86 27.02 -17.66
N LEU A 11 -3.02 27.77 -16.93
CA LEU A 11 -3.09 27.83 -15.46
C LEU A 11 -4.38 28.51 -14.97
N ASP A 12 -5.07 29.28 -15.82
CA ASP A 12 -6.31 29.95 -15.44
C ASP A 12 -7.52 28.99 -15.37
N ASP A 13 -7.51 27.88 -16.12
CA ASP A 13 -8.57 26.85 -16.06
C ASP A 13 -8.59 26.09 -14.72
N ILE A 14 -7.47 26.07 -13.99
CA ILE A 14 -7.36 25.38 -12.68
C ILE A 14 -8.01 26.21 -11.57
N ARG A 15 -8.13 27.54 -11.74
CA ARG A 15 -8.67 28.45 -10.72
C ARG A 15 -10.19 28.46 -10.64
N GLN A 16 -10.87 27.83 -11.61
CA GLN A 16 -12.33 27.86 -11.73
C GLN A 16 -13.01 26.53 -11.38
N ALA A 17 -12.34 25.65 -10.64
CA ALA A 17 -13.04 24.63 -9.89
C ALA A 17 -13.74 25.28 -8.69
N PRO A 18 -15.08 25.20 -8.56
CA PRO A 18 -15.73 25.66 -7.35
C PRO A 18 -15.15 24.90 -6.17
N ALA A 19 -14.88 25.61 -5.08
CA ALA A 19 -14.55 25.06 -3.77
C ALA A 19 -15.73 24.20 -3.27
N GLY A 20 -15.88 23.02 -3.86
CA GLY A 20 -16.81 21.98 -3.45
C GLY A 20 -16.35 21.53 -2.08
N GLY A 21 -17.20 21.80 -1.09
CA GLY A 21 -16.92 21.69 0.33
C GLY A 21 -16.03 20.51 0.67
N GLY A 22 -14.94 20.81 1.40
CA GLY A 22 -14.03 19.82 1.92
C GLY A 22 -14.80 18.79 2.73
N ARG A 23 -15.18 17.70 2.06
CA ARG A 23 -15.63 16.47 2.69
C ARG A 23 -14.47 16.09 3.58
N ARG A 24 -14.60 16.38 4.88
CA ARG A 24 -13.63 15.95 5.90
C ARG A 24 -13.41 14.49 5.60
N LYS A 25 -12.20 14.15 5.12
CA LYS A 25 -11.84 12.77 4.87
C LYS A 25 -12.00 12.12 6.23
N THR A 26 -13.01 11.27 6.37
CA THR A 26 -13.21 10.47 7.57
C THR A 26 -11.85 9.83 7.85
N PRO A 27 -11.34 9.90 9.10
CA PRO A 27 -10.08 9.24 9.42
C PRO A 27 -10.17 7.81 8.89
N PRO A 28 -9.11 7.30 8.24
CA PRO A 28 -9.09 5.93 7.76
C PRO A 28 -9.54 5.01 8.91
N PRO A 29 -10.37 4.01 8.63
CA PRO A 29 -10.77 3.06 9.66
C PRO A 29 -9.53 2.52 10.36
N GLU A 30 -9.59 2.38 11.68
CA GLU A 30 -8.43 1.90 12.49
C GLU A 30 -7.92 0.54 12.00
N SER A 31 -8.79 -0.26 11.37
CA SER A 31 -8.42 -1.49 10.68
C SER A 31 -8.52 -1.31 9.16
N THR A 32 -7.38 -1.31 8.48
CA THR A 32 -7.27 -1.18 7.01
C THR A 32 -6.99 -2.50 6.29
N ALA A 33 -6.99 -3.64 7.02
CA ALA A 33 -6.59 -4.97 6.52
C ALA A 33 -5.18 -5.03 5.87
N ALA A 34 -4.34 -4.03 6.09
CA ALA A 34 -3.01 -3.91 5.49
C ALA A 34 -2.09 -5.08 5.85
N GLU A 35 -2.18 -5.57 7.08
CA GLU A 35 -1.40 -6.71 7.59
C GLU A 35 -1.73 -8.00 6.82
N ALA A 36 -3.02 -8.35 6.74
CA ALA A 36 -3.48 -9.53 6.00
C ALA A 36 -3.07 -9.45 4.53
N PHE A 37 -3.21 -8.27 3.91
CA PHE A 37 -2.79 -8.05 2.53
C PHE A 37 -1.28 -8.25 2.34
N TYR A 38 -0.47 -7.77 3.29
CA TYR A 38 0.98 -7.93 3.24
C TYR A 38 1.38 -9.40 3.29
N TYR A 39 0.87 -10.18 4.24
CA TYR A 39 1.23 -11.60 4.38
C TYR A 39 0.79 -12.43 3.18
N ILE A 40 -0.45 -12.26 2.72
CA ILE A 40 -0.96 -12.95 1.52
C ILE A 40 -0.08 -12.63 0.31
N LYS A 41 0.36 -11.37 0.17
CA LYS A 41 1.26 -10.97 -0.91
C LYS A 41 2.60 -11.69 -0.82
N GLN A 42 3.24 -11.74 0.36
CA GLN A 42 4.54 -12.41 0.54
C GLN A 42 4.45 -13.92 0.31
N MET A 43 3.37 -14.57 0.76
CA MET A 43 3.11 -15.98 0.54
C MET A 43 2.98 -16.29 -0.95
N ASN A 44 2.17 -15.51 -1.68
CA ASN A 44 1.95 -15.70 -3.12
C ASN A 44 3.22 -15.48 -3.95
N SER A 45 4.08 -14.54 -3.56
CA SER A 45 5.36 -14.32 -4.22
C SER A 45 6.47 -15.25 -3.75
N GLY A 46 6.23 -16.09 -2.74
CA GLY A 46 7.25 -16.94 -2.13
C GLY A 46 8.46 -16.13 -1.64
N THR A 47 8.20 -14.94 -1.09
CA THR A 47 9.27 -13.98 -0.80
C THR A 47 10.12 -14.46 0.39
N PRO A 48 11.46 -14.54 0.25
CA PRO A 48 12.34 -14.81 1.37
C PRO A 48 12.22 -13.73 2.45
N MET A 49 11.94 -14.17 3.67
CA MET A 49 11.68 -13.36 4.86
C MET A 49 12.66 -13.73 5.98
N VAL A 50 12.90 -12.77 6.88
CA VAL A 50 13.58 -12.99 8.16
C VAL A 50 12.59 -12.65 9.28
N VAL A 51 12.30 -13.61 10.15
CA VAL A 51 11.48 -13.42 11.35
C VAL A 51 12.41 -13.30 12.55
N VAL A 52 12.36 -12.15 13.21
CA VAL A 52 13.13 -11.88 14.43
C VAL A 52 12.23 -12.15 15.63
N LEU A 53 12.61 -13.13 16.45
CA LEU A 53 11.90 -13.46 17.68
C LEU A 53 12.27 -12.48 18.81
N ASN A 54 11.49 -12.51 19.89
CA ASN A 54 11.67 -11.57 21.01
C ASN A 54 13.01 -11.73 21.76
N ASP A 55 13.61 -12.91 21.69
CA ASP A 55 14.95 -13.21 22.22
C ASP A 55 16.09 -12.82 21.25
N GLY A 56 15.75 -12.33 20.06
CA GLY A 56 16.68 -11.94 19.01
C GLY A 56 17.07 -13.08 18.06
N GLU A 57 16.53 -14.30 18.22
CA GLU A 57 16.71 -15.37 17.25
C GLU A 57 16.13 -14.98 15.88
N GLN A 58 16.81 -15.38 14.81
CA GLN A 58 16.43 -15.07 13.43
C GLN A 58 16.11 -16.34 12.66
N LEU A 59 14.86 -16.48 12.24
CA LEU A 59 14.41 -17.55 11.35
C LEU A 59 14.37 -17.03 9.91
N GLN A 60 14.99 -17.77 8.99
CA GLN A 60 15.01 -17.42 7.57
C GLN A 60 14.21 -18.44 6.77
N GLY A 61 13.35 -17.97 5.88
CA GLY A 61 12.50 -18.86 5.10
C GLY A 61 11.48 -18.10 4.27
N VAL A 62 10.41 -18.81 3.90
CA VAL A 62 9.24 -18.27 3.20
C VAL A 62 8.02 -18.58 4.04
N ILE A 63 7.03 -17.68 4.03
CA ILE A 63 5.76 -17.90 4.72
C ILE A 63 4.90 -18.84 3.87
N GLU A 64 4.58 -20.02 4.40
CA GLU A 64 3.70 -21.03 3.81
C GLU A 64 2.23 -20.75 4.11
N TRP A 65 1.90 -20.33 5.34
CA TRP A 65 0.55 -19.93 5.72
C TRP A 65 0.50 -18.88 6.82
N TYR A 66 -0.62 -18.16 6.89
CA TYR A 66 -0.88 -17.09 7.86
C TYR A 66 -2.26 -17.24 8.50
N ASP A 67 -2.32 -17.04 9.82
CA ASP A 67 -3.52 -16.79 10.62
C ASP A 67 -3.28 -15.56 11.51
N ARG A 68 -4.31 -15.05 12.17
CA ARG A 68 -4.25 -13.81 12.98
C ARG A 68 -3.21 -13.85 14.10
N ILE A 69 -2.88 -15.03 14.62
CA ILE A 69 -2.00 -15.19 15.79
C ILE A 69 -0.73 -15.99 15.49
N CYS A 70 -0.60 -16.53 14.28
CA CYS A 70 0.51 -17.40 13.93
C CYS A 70 0.75 -17.46 12.42
N ILE A 71 1.99 -17.81 12.06
CA ILE A 71 2.44 -18.04 10.70
C ILE A 71 3.31 -19.30 10.69
N LYS A 72 3.38 -19.96 9.54
CA LYS A 72 4.33 -21.04 9.28
C LYS A 72 5.13 -20.72 8.04
#